data_AF-A0A367KJJ0-F1
#
_entry.id   AF-A0A367KJJ0-F1
#
_cell.length_a   1.000
_cell.length_b   1.000
_cell.length_c   1.000
_cell.angle_alpha   90.00
_cell.angle_beta   90.00
_cell.angle_gamma   90.00
#
_symmetry.space_group_name_H-M   'P 1'
#
loop_
_entity.id
_entity.type
_entity.pdbx_description
1 polymer ?
#
loop_
_entity_poly.entity_id
_entity_poly.type
_entity_poly.pdbx_seq_one_letter_code
_entity_poly.pdbx_strand_id
1 'polypeptide(L)'
;MSEEATLEQLSAEATEQIDVVAKDWIQIESEKEVKRIRDIGSSVVPLKTLNCGIIPNFDNKKPKAINRIELDTDIDLSKIQQIMVSPAIPYPHKQHFNYVNLILVTGEPTPYLAPYLYHTNLKVTQPEKEEDGRKYPSKQIVLKNDLRDYFLINKNGICARFTIHEYHTV
;
A
#
# COMPACT_ATOMS: atom_id res chain seq x y z
N MET A 1 1.28 7.63 28.20
CA MET A 1 2.11 8.59 27.43
C MET A 1 3.09 7.81 26.56
N SER A 2 2.59 6.99 25.64
CA SER A 2 3.44 5.99 24.94
C SER A 2 2.93 5.63 23.53
N GLU A 3 2.15 6.51 22.90
CA GLU A 3 1.67 6.29 21.52
C GLU A 3 2.36 7.21 20.48
N GLU A 4 3.00 8.29 20.90
CA GLU A 4 3.68 9.22 19.97
C GLU A 4 5.09 8.73 19.55
N ALA A 5 5.73 7.86 20.33
CA ALA A 5 7.12 7.46 20.11
C ALA A 5 7.33 6.40 19.01
N THR A 6 6.27 5.79 18.46
CA THR A 6 6.38 4.69 17.48
C THR A 6 6.21 5.11 16.02
N LEU A 7 5.82 6.36 15.73
CA LEU A 7 5.60 6.81 14.35
C LEU A 7 6.85 7.39 13.68
N GLU A 8 7.71 8.10 14.42
CA GLU A 8 8.97 8.63 13.86
C GLU A 8 9.99 7.54 13.57
N GLN A 9 9.96 6.41 14.30
CA GLN A 9 10.85 5.27 14.01
C GLN A 9 10.40 4.41 12.81
N LEU A 10 9.20 4.61 12.29
CA LEU A 10 8.71 3.97 11.06
C LEU A 10 9.10 4.76 9.79
N SER A 11 9.72 5.94 9.92
CA SER A 11 9.85 6.90 8.83
C SER A 11 11.14 6.83 8.02
N ALA A 12 12.04 5.88 8.29
CA ALA A 12 13.35 5.85 7.66
C ALA A 12 13.74 4.46 7.18
N GLU A 13 12.98 3.86 6.24
CA GLU A 13 13.51 2.82 5.34
C GLU A 13 12.56 2.55 4.17
N ALA A 14 13.08 2.74 2.94
CA ALA A 14 12.49 2.45 1.62
C ALA A 14 11.22 3.21 1.19
N THR A 15 11.13 4.53 1.45
CA THR A 15 10.20 5.39 0.68
C THR A 15 10.74 5.54 -0.73
N GLU A 16 10.18 4.81 -1.68
CA GLU A 16 10.56 4.95 -3.07
C GLU A 16 9.71 6.04 -3.73
N GLN A 17 10.33 7.17 -4.07
CA GLN A 17 9.62 8.22 -4.79
C GLN A 17 9.17 7.68 -6.16
N ILE A 18 7.88 7.79 -6.44
CA ILE A 18 7.34 7.49 -7.77
C ILE A 18 7.96 8.50 -8.75
N ASP A 19 8.80 8.00 -9.66
CA ASP A 19 9.40 8.81 -10.71
C ASP A 19 8.35 9.24 -11.77
N VAL A 20 8.76 10.12 -12.69
CA VAL A 20 7.86 10.66 -13.72
C VAL A 20 7.34 9.57 -14.66
N VAL A 21 8.18 8.60 -15.03
CA VAL A 21 7.81 7.50 -15.93
C VAL A 21 6.77 6.59 -15.28
N ALA A 22 6.94 6.31 -13.99
CA ALA A 22 5.98 5.56 -13.20
C ALA A 22 4.65 6.31 -13.07
N LYS A 23 4.67 7.63 -12.83
CA LYS A 23 3.44 8.45 -12.76
C LYS A 23 2.63 8.40 -14.05
N ASP A 24 3.26 8.61 -15.19
CA ASP A 24 2.58 8.63 -16.49
C ASP A 24 1.99 7.26 -16.82
N TRP A 25 2.77 6.18 -16.59
CA TRP A 25 2.29 4.82 -16.81
C TRP A 25 1.13 4.44 -15.89
N ILE A 26 1.22 4.78 -14.59
CA ILE A 26 0.16 4.54 -13.60
C ILE A 26 -1.12 5.28 -14.01
N GLN A 27 -1.01 6.52 -14.48
CA GLN A 27 -2.14 7.31 -14.93
C GLN A 27 -2.86 6.61 -16.10
N ILE A 28 -2.10 6.14 -17.10
CA ILE A 28 -2.65 5.42 -18.25
C ILE A 28 -3.40 4.15 -17.82
N GLU A 29 -2.80 3.32 -16.96
CA GLU A 29 -3.45 2.09 -16.49
C GLU A 29 -4.69 2.37 -15.62
N SER A 30 -4.64 3.42 -14.80
CA SER A 30 -5.79 3.85 -14.00
C SER A 30 -6.94 4.34 -14.89
N GLU A 31 -6.66 5.12 -15.94
CA GLU A 31 -7.68 5.62 -16.87
C GLU A 31 -8.33 4.49 -17.67
N LYS A 32 -7.55 3.49 -18.09
CA LYS A 32 -8.08 2.27 -18.72
C LYS A 32 -9.07 1.55 -17.81
N GLU A 33 -8.74 1.43 -16.52
CA GLU A 33 -9.60 0.77 -15.56
C GLU A 33 -10.89 1.57 -15.27
N VAL A 34 -10.79 2.88 -15.09
CA VAL A 34 -11.96 3.77 -14.96
C VAL A 34 -12.88 3.62 -16.17
N LYS A 35 -12.30 3.63 -17.39
CA LYS A 35 -13.07 3.43 -18.61
C LYS A 35 -13.74 2.06 -18.63
N ARG A 36 -13.03 0.99 -18.32
CA ARG A 36 -13.58 -0.38 -18.27
C ARG A 36 -14.76 -0.48 -17.30
N ILE A 37 -14.64 0.10 -16.10
CA ILE A 37 -15.70 0.13 -15.08
C ILE A 37 -16.92 0.90 -15.58
N ARG A 38 -16.69 2.03 -16.26
CA ARG A 38 -17.77 2.81 -16.86
C ARG A 38 -18.48 2.06 -17.99
N ASP A 39 -17.72 1.38 -18.84
CA ASP A 39 -18.26 0.65 -19.99
C ASP A 39 -19.18 -0.52 -19.57
N ILE A 40 -19.00 -1.07 -18.36
CA ILE A 40 -19.90 -2.08 -17.76
C ILE A 40 -21.07 -1.46 -16.95
N GLY A 41 -21.26 -0.14 -17.03
CA GLY A 41 -22.37 0.57 -16.36
C GLY A 41 -22.15 0.85 -14.87
N SER A 42 -20.93 0.68 -14.35
CA SER A 42 -20.56 1.01 -12.98
C SER A 42 -19.83 2.36 -12.90
N SER A 43 -19.52 2.83 -11.68
CA SER A 43 -18.82 4.10 -11.48
C SER A 43 -17.85 4.01 -10.31
N VAL A 44 -16.74 4.73 -10.44
CA VAL A 44 -15.71 4.91 -9.41
C VAL A 44 -15.23 6.35 -9.42
N VAL A 45 -14.76 6.83 -8.27
CA VAL A 45 -14.04 8.10 -8.19
C VAL A 45 -12.53 7.81 -8.23
N PRO A 46 -11.82 8.16 -9.32
CA PRO A 46 -10.38 7.94 -9.38
C PRO A 46 -9.64 8.84 -8.41
N LEU A 47 -8.69 8.26 -7.68
CA LEU A 47 -7.75 8.96 -6.82
C LEU A 47 -6.37 8.95 -7.45
N LYS A 48 -5.63 10.03 -7.24
CA LYS A 48 -4.24 10.14 -7.66
C LYS A 48 -3.32 9.73 -6.51
N THR A 49 -2.36 8.87 -6.80
CA THR A 49 -1.31 8.49 -5.83
C THR A 49 -0.19 9.53 -5.87
N LEU A 50 0.06 10.17 -4.73
CA LEU A 50 1.14 11.15 -4.58
C LEU A 50 2.48 10.44 -4.39
N ASN A 51 2.48 9.41 -3.56
CA ASN A 51 3.65 8.63 -3.20
C ASN A 51 3.22 7.24 -2.71
N CYS A 52 4.08 6.25 -2.84
CA CYS A 52 3.79 4.92 -2.33
C CYS A 52 5.08 4.17 -1.97
N GLY A 53 4.96 3.15 -1.12
CA GLY A 53 6.10 2.37 -0.68
C GLY A 53 5.70 1.17 0.16
N ILE A 54 6.71 0.54 0.77
CA ILE A 54 6.52 -0.57 1.69
C ILE A 54 7.22 -0.23 2.99
N ILE A 55 6.49 -0.30 4.10
CA ILE A 55 7.06 -0.20 5.44
C ILE A 55 7.32 -1.62 5.95
N PRO A 56 8.58 -1.97 6.27
CA PRO A 56 8.91 -3.20 6.98
C PRO A 56 8.32 -3.19 8.39
N ASN A 57 7.52 -4.19 8.75
CA ASN A 57 7.06 -4.40 10.12
C ASN A 57 7.71 -5.65 10.70
N PHE A 58 8.51 -5.47 11.76
CA PHE A 58 9.24 -6.54 12.46
C PHE A 58 8.64 -6.90 13.82
N ASP A 59 7.55 -6.25 14.23
CA ASP A 59 6.91 -6.43 15.54
C ASP A 59 6.19 -7.77 15.66
N ASN A 60 5.84 -8.37 14.52
CA ASN A 60 5.18 -9.66 14.45
C ASN A 60 6.20 -10.81 14.49
N LYS A 61 5.74 -12.01 14.94
CA LYS A 61 6.55 -13.25 14.90
C LYS A 61 7.17 -13.51 13.51
N LYS A 62 6.46 -13.14 12.44
CA LYS A 62 6.95 -13.13 11.07
C LYS A 62 6.96 -11.69 10.57
N PRO A 63 8.08 -11.19 10.02
CA PRO A 63 8.14 -9.89 9.39
C PRO A 63 7.06 -9.74 8.31
N LYS A 64 6.45 -8.56 8.22
CA LYS A 64 5.40 -8.24 7.25
C LYS A 64 5.71 -6.98 6.47
N ALA A 65 5.20 -6.90 5.26
CA ALA A 65 5.23 -5.70 4.43
C ALA A 65 3.92 -4.93 4.61
N ILE A 66 3.99 -3.65 4.99
CA ILE A 66 2.83 -2.76 5.03
C ILE A 66 2.86 -1.84 3.81
N ASN A 67 1.78 -1.86 3.03
CA ASN A 67 1.62 -1.08 1.82
C ASN A 67 1.31 0.38 2.17
N ARG A 68 2.29 1.26 2.04
CA ARG A 68 2.13 2.69 2.30
C ARG A 68 1.65 3.40 1.04
N ILE A 69 0.54 4.13 1.12
CA ILE A 69 -0.05 4.83 -0.03
C ILE A 69 -0.48 6.23 0.40
N GLU A 70 0.11 7.25 -0.20
CA GLU A 70 -0.32 8.64 -0.09
C GLU A 70 -1.23 9.00 -1.26
N LEU A 71 -2.43 9.47 -0.96
CA LEU A 71 -3.49 9.76 -1.92
C LEU A 71 -3.79 11.27 -1.94
N ASP A 72 -3.93 11.82 -3.14
CA ASP A 72 -4.36 13.19 -3.38
C ASP A 72 -5.87 13.30 -3.15
N THR A 73 -6.26 13.38 -1.89
CA THR A 73 -7.67 13.43 -1.49
C THR A 73 -7.87 14.12 -0.15
N ASP A 74 -9.05 14.72 0.02
CA ASP A 74 -9.54 15.26 1.30
C ASP A 74 -10.37 14.24 2.09
N ILE A 75 -10.62 13.05 1.53
CA ILE A 75 -11.43 12.02 2.16
C ILE A 75 -10.79 11.57 3.48
N ASP A 76 -11.64 11.33 4.48
CA ASP A 76 -11.27 10.63 5.70
C ASP A 76 -11.12 9.13 5.40
N LEU A 77 -9.86 8.70 5.22
CA LEU A 77 -9.52 7.32 4.87
C LEU A 77 -9.83 6.32 6.00
N SER A 78 -10.10 6.79 7.23
CA SER A 78 -10.54 5.90 8.32
C SER A 78 -11.94 5.32 8.08
N LYS A 79 -12.72 5.91 7.17
CA LYS A 79 -14.06 5.45 6.77
C LYS A 79 -14.05 4.31 5.75
N ILE A 80 -12.86 3.85 5.34
CA ILE A 80 -12.74 2.69 4.43
C ILE A 80 -13.20 1.44 5.17
N GLN A 81 -14.21 0.78 4.62
CA GLN A 81 -14.80 -0.44 5.17
C GLN A 81 -14.21 -1.68 4.52
N GLN A 82 -13.79 -1.58 3.26
CA GLN A 82 -13.23 -2.69 2.51
C GLN A 82 -12.25 -2.17 1.44
N ILE A 83 -11.16 -2.93 1.25
CA ILE A 83 -10.24 -2.78 0.12
C ILE A 83 -10.37 -4.02 -0.76
N MET A 84 -10.74 -3.84 -2.02
CA MET A 84 -10.66 -4.89 -3.04
C MET A 84 -9.44 -4.65 -3.91
N VAL A 85 -8.74 -5.71 -4.27
CA VAL A 85 -7.46 -5.65 -4.97
C VAL A 85 -7.62 -6.31 -6.33
N SER A 86 -7.29 -5.60 -7.40
CA SER A 86 -7.30 -6.17 -8.75
C SER A 86 -6.21 -7.25 -8.90
N PRO A 87 -6.29 -8.10 -9.94
CA PRO A 87 -5.14 -8.88 -10.37
C PRO A 87 -3.92 -7.99 -10.60
N ALA A 88 -2.74 -8.51 -10.25
CA ALA A 88 -1.48 -7.79 -10.37
C ALA A 88 -0.98 -7.76 -11.83
N ILE A 89 -0.53 -6.59 -12.28
CA ILE A 89 0.06 -6.36 -13.60
C ILE A 89 1.55 -6.08 -13.40
N PRO A 90 2.48 -6.82 -14.04
CA PRO A 90 3.91 -6.52 -13.96
C PRO A 90 4.23 -5.12 -14.49
N TYR A 91 5.01 -4.35 -13.74
CA TYR A 91 5.43 -3.02 -14.17
C TYR A 91 6.59 -3.12 -15.18
N PRO A 92 6.44 -2.62 -16.42
CA PRO A 92 7.38 -2.91 -17.49
C PRO A 92 8.73 -2.22 -17.35
N HIS A 93 8.82 -1.13 -16.57
CA HIS A 93 10.03 -0.33 -16.46
C HIS A 93 10.91 -0.72 -15.28
N LYS A 94 10.46 -1.62 -14.39
CA LYS A 94 11.24 -2.06 -13.23
C LYS A 94 10.91 -3.48 -12.80
N GLN A 95 11.94 -4.32 -12.75
CA GLN A 95 11.80 -5.71 -12.30
C GLN A 95 11.33 -5.79 -10.86
N HIS A 96 10.57 -6.84 -10.55
CA HIS A 96 10.00 -7.11 -9.23
C HIS A 96 8.98 -6.08 -8.73
N PHE A 97 8.55 -5.16 -9.58
CA PHE A 97 7.42 -4.27 -9.31
C PHE A 97 6.17 -4.76 -10.01
N ASN A 98 5.07 -4.71 -9.27
CA ASN A 98 3.74 -4.98 -9.78
C ASN A 98 2.84 -3.79 -9.49
N TYR A 99 1.83 -3.66 -10.32
CA TYR A 99 0.76 -2.68 -10.21
C TYR A 99 -0.57 -3.37 -9.92
N VAL A 100 -1.38 -2.75 -9.08
CA VAL A 100 -2.77 -3.12 -8.83
C VAL A 100 -3.64 -1.87 -8.77
N ASN A 101 -4.89 -2.04 -9.13
CA ASN A 101 -5.96 -1.12 -8.80
C ASN A 101 -6.60 -1.54 -7.48
N LEU A 102 -6.76 -0.59 -6.57
CA LEU A 102 -7.45 -0.77 -5.30
C LEU A 102 -8.83 -0.11 -5.39
N ILE A 103 -9.88 -0.87 -5.12
CA ILE A 103 -11.21 -0.31 -4.90
C ILE A 103 -11.36 -0.09 -3.40
N LEU A 104 -11.48 1.17 -2.99
CA LEU A 104 -11.69 1.58 -1.61
C LEU A 104 -13.19 1.81 -1.41
N VAL A 105 -13.85 0.86 -0.75
CA VAL A 105 -15.27 0.94 -0.41
C VAL A 105 -15.40 1.68 0.91
N THR A 106 -16.30 2.67 0.91
CA THR A 106 -16.66 3.46 2.09
C THR A 106 -18.16 3.36 2.31
N GLY A 107 -18.72 4.14 3.24
CA GLY A 107 -20.17 4.29 3.36
C GLY A 107 -20.83 5.07 2.21
N GLU A 108 -20.05 5.65 1.30
CA GLU A 108 -20.56 6.42 0.16
C GLU A 108 -21.05 5.50 -0.98
N PRO A 109 -22.03 5.94 -1.79
CA PRO A 109 -22.58 5.12 -2.88
C PRO A 109 -21.60 4.76 -3.99
N THR A 110 -20.57 5.58 -4.20
CA THR A 110 -19.56 5.37 -5.26
C THR A 110 -18.20 5.10 -4.63
N PRO A 111 -17.58 3.94 -4.88
CA PRO A 111 -16.27 3.63 -4.33
C PRO A 111 -15.15 4.40 -5.02
N TYR A 112 -13.99 4.44 -4.37
CA TYR A 112 -12.81 5.11 -4.91
C TYR A 112 -11.87 4.11 -5.59
N LEU A 113 -11.20 4.54 -6.66
CA LEU A 113 -10.18 3.74 -7.33
C LEU A 113 -8.80 4.36 -7.06
N ALA A 114 -7.93 3.64 -6.36
CA ALA A 114 -6.58 4.08 -6.05
C ALA A 114 -5.54 3.18 -6.75
N PRO A 115 -4.66 3.73 -7.61
CA PRO A 115 -3.59 2.96 -8.22
C PRO A 115 -2.45 2.72 -7.22
N TYR A 116 -1.88 1.52 -7.22
CA TYR A 116 -0.77 1.17 -6.34
C TYR A 116 0.32 0.39 -7.08
N LEU A 117 1.55 0.92 -7.04
CA LEU A 117 2.76 0.29 -7.55
C LEU A 117 3.59 -0.18 -6.36
N TYR A 118 4.00 -1.46 -6.36
CA TYR A 118 4.63 -2.07 -5.19
C TYR A 118 5.73 -3.06 -5.55
N HIS A 119 6.73 -3.14 -4.66
CA HIS A 119 7.79 -4.13 -4.76
C HIS A 119 7.30 -5.49 -4.23
N THR A 120 7.42 -6.54 -5.03
CA THR A 120 6.94 -7.89 -4.69
C THR A 120 7.80 -8.58 -3.63
N ASN A 121 9.12 -8.42 -3.71
CA ASN A 121 10.12 -9.07 -2.85
C ASN A 121 11.16 -8.06 -2.32
N LEU A 122 10.80 -7.27 -1.31
CA LEU A 122 11.67 -6.22 -0.78
C LEU A 122 12.80 -6.83 0.06
N LYS A 123 14.06 -6.56 -0.28
CA LYS A 123 15.22 -6.94 0.55
C LYS A 123 15.42 -5.91 1.64
N VAL A 124 15.43 -6.34 2.91
CA VAL A 124 15.62 -5.46 4.06
C VAL A 124 16.54 -6.10 5.10
N THR A 125 17.13 -5.27 5.96
CA THR A 125 17.86 -5.73 7.13
C THR A 125 16.90 -5.77 8.31
N GLN A 126 16.60 -6.95 8.82
CA GLN A 126 15.90 -7.08 10.10
C GLN A 126 16.85 -6.63 11.21
N PRO A 127 16.45 -5.69 12.09
CA PRO A 127 17.29 -5.22 13.18
C PRO A 127 17.51 -6.34 14.22
N GLU A 128 18.58 -6.18 15.01
CA GLU A 128 18.80 -7.02 16.19
C GLU A 128 17.62 -6.85 17.17
N LYS A 129 17.15 -7.95 17.76
CA LYS A 129 16.09 -7.91 18.79
C LYS A 129 16.41 -8.83 19.96
N GLU A 130 15.95 -8.45 21.13
CA GLU A 130 16.00 -9.28 22.34
C GLU A 130 14.58 -9.64 22.77
N GLU A 131 14.29 -10.94 22.89
CA GLU A 131 12.97 -11.46 23.26
C GLU A 131 13.17 -12.62 24.24
N ASP A 132 12.51 -12.57 25.40
CA ASP A 132 12.64 -13.56 26.49
C ASP A 132 14.10 -13.87 26.90
N GLY A 133 14.96 -12.84 26.93
CA GLY A 133 16.39 -12.97 27.27
C GLY A 133 17.24 -13.64 26.19
N ARG A 134 16.68 -13.89 24.99
CA ARG A 134 17.41 -14.38 23.81
C ARG A 134 17.69 -13.23 22.85
N LYS A 135 18.95 -13.09 22.45
CA LYS A 135 19.37 -12.15 21.41
C LYS A 135 19.26 -12.78 20.03
N TYR A 136 18.58 -12.10 19.13
CA TYR A 136 18.44 -12.45 17.73
C TYR A 136 19.26 -11.44 16.91
N PRO A 137 20.36 -11.86 16.27
CA PRO A 137 21.22 -10.93 15.53
C PRO A 137 20.50 -10.34 14.32
N SER A 138 20.98 -9.19 13.87
CA SER A 138 20.52 -8.59 12.61
C SER A 138 20.80 -9.53 11.44
N LYS A 139 19.89 -9.54 10.46
CA LYS A 139 20.04 -10.38 9.26
C LYS A 139 19.31 -9.79 8.06
N GLN A 140 19.82 -10.04 6.87
CA GLN A 140 19.09 -9.72 5.65
C GLN A 140 17.96 -10.72 5.43
N ILE A 141 16.78 -10.21 5.12
CA ILE A 141 15.60 -11.00 4.77
C ILE A 141 14.94 -10.45 3.50
N VAL A 142 14.10 -11.28 2.89
CA VAL A 142 13.19 -10.87 1.82
C VAL A 142 11.79 -10.77 2.40
N LEU A 143 11.24 -9.56 2.42
CA LEU A 143 9.84 -9.29 2.70
C LEU A 143 9.02 -9.51 1.44
N LYS A 144 8.26 -10.61 1.43
CA LYS A 144 7.25 -10.84 0.40
C LYS A 144 6.05 -9.94 0.69
N ASN A 145 5.63 -9.18 -0.30
CA ASN A 145 4.41 -8.38 -0.23
C ASN A 145 3.22 -9.20 -0.73
N ASP A 146 2.29 -9.49 0.18
CA ASP A 146 1.07 -10.25 -0.10
C ASP A 146 -0.17 -9.36 -0.23
N LEU A 147 -0.01 -8.03 -0.23
CA LEU A 147 -1.07 -7.03 -0.37
C LEU A 147 -2.14 -7.09 0.74
N ARG A 148 -1.76 -7.47 1.97
CA ARG A 148 -2.72 -7.59 3.10
C ARG A 148 -2.83 -6.35 3.95
N ASP A 149 -1.70 -5.79 4.36
CA ASP A 149 -1.65 -4.69 5.32
C ASP A 149 -1.41 -3.37 4.59
N TYR A 150 -2.23 -2.36 4.87
CA TYR A 150 -2.19 -1.04 4.24
C TYR A 150 -2.06 0.07 5.27
N PHE A 151 -1.25 1.07 4.94
CA PHE A 151 -1.14 2.34 5.64
C PHE A 151 -1.43 3.47 4.65
N LEU A 152 -2.65 3.99 4.73
CA LEU A 152 -3.17 4.97 3.79
C LEU A 152 -3.06 6.37 4.39
N ILE A 153 -2.66 7.34 3.59
CA ILE A 153 -2.42 8.72 4.01
C ILE A 153 -3.11 9.64 2.99
N ASN A 154 -3.88 10.61 3.43
CA ASN A 154 -4.47 11.62 2.55
C ASN A 154 -3.55 12.85 2.42
N LYS A 155 -3.86 13.80 1.53
CA LYS A 155 -2.98 14.96 1.29
C LYS A 155 -2.86 15.91 2.48
N ASN A 156 -3.76 15.79 3.46
CA ASN A 156 -3.75 16.54 4.71
C ASN A 156 -2.98 15.82 5.83
N GLY A 157 -2.37 14.66 5.55
CA GLY A 157 -1.61 13.86 6.52
C GLY A 157 -2.47 12.97 7.41
N ILE A 158 -3.79 12.88 7.19
CA ILE A 158 -4.67 11.99 7.94
C ILE A 158 -4.37 10.55 7.52
N CYS A 159 -4.10 9.72 8.52
CA CYS A 159 -3.65 8.34 8.33
C CYS A 159 -4.74 7.33 8.69
N ALA A 160 -4.77 6.21 7.98
CA ALA A 160 -5.62 5.05 8.27
C ALA A 160 -4.83 3.75 8.08
N ARG A 161 -5.14 2.74 8.90
CA ARG A 161 -4.60 1.38 8.77
C ARG A 161 -5.72 0.43 8.38
N PHE A 162 -5.43 -0.48 7.46
CA PHE A 162 -6.39 -1.49 7.01
C PHE A 162 -5.68 -2.82 6.80
N THR A 163 -6.31 -3.91 7.25
CA THR A 163 -5.82 -5.28 7.02
C THR A 163 -6.91 -6.08 6.29
N ILE A 164 -6.56 -6.63 5.13
CA ILE A 164 -7.42 -7.57 4.41
C ILE A 164 -7.28 -8.96 5.07
N HIS A 165 -8.35 -9.44 5.68
CA HIS A 165 -8.38 -10.76 6.30
C HIS A 165 -8.66 -11.88 5.29
N GLU A 166 -9.48 -11.60 4.27
CA GLU A 166 -9.88 -12.57 3.25
C GLU A 166 -9.96 -11.90 1.88
N TYR A 167 -9.35 -12.53 0.87
CA TYR A 167 -9.55 -12.16 -0.53
C TYR A 167 -10.78 -12.86 -1.04
N HIS A 168 -11.74 -12.07 -1.51
CA HIS A 168 -12.90 -12.61 -2.20
C HIS A 168 -12.49 -12.81 -3.66
N THR A 169 -12.43 -14.06 -4.11
CA THR A 169 -12.32 -14.35 -5.55
C THR A 169 -13.65 -13.96 -6.20
N VAL A 170 -13.59 -13.02 -7.14
CA VAL A 170 -14.72 -12.68 -8.01
C VAL A 170 -14.70 -13.58 -9.23
#